data_AF-A0A4R8IEH0-F1
#
_entry.id   AF-A0A4R8IEH0-F1
#
_cell.length_a   1.000
_cell.length_b   1.000
_cell.length_c   1.000
_cell.angle_alpha   90.00
_cell.angle_beta   90.00
_cell.angle_gamma   90.00
#
_symmetry.space_group_name_H-M   'P 1'
#
loop_
_entity.id
_entity.type
_entity.pdbx_description
1 polymer ?
#
loop_
_entity_poly.entity_id
_entity_poly.type
_entity_poly.pdbx_seq_one_letter_code
_entity_poly.pdbx_strand_id
1 'polypeptide(L)'
;MEKQFVWKNDYEINRLKDNVDYSLMEFRPFLERCNSLSVIPPLETESLSDFFLNPKTFFVLKLTKGETLNVGDLKLSSEKVYDLLDRPEGLDKLVSDIEALQKDRNFMGRHFGDLVKVEIKDGTLQYKQSWIDAITEQHSYYIETENQFTAQALANEIVLKINELMSICDTRNLRSKEDVSAPLEAIFKGSGHGKDRTYETDLASIISAF
;
A
#
# COMPACT_ATOMS: atom_id res chain seq x y z
N MET A 1 -11.90 26.78 11.28
CA MET A 1 -12.68 25.53 11.29
C MET A 1 -11.71 24.40 11.64
N GLU A 2 -12.10 23.43 12.46
CA GLU A 2 -11.26 22.26 12.74
C GLU A 2 -11.27 21.31 11.55
N LYS A 3 -10.15 20.61 11.30
CA LYS A 3 -10.00 19.65 10.20
C LYS A 3 -11.05 18.54 10.35
N GLN A 4 -11.98 18.46 9.41
CA GLN A 4 -13.06 17.47 9.44
C GLN A 4 -12.77 16.34 8.45
N PHE A 5 -12.72 15.10 8.95
CA PHE A 5 -12.62 13.91 8.11
C PHE A 5 -13.90 13.71 7.29
N VAL A 6 -13.74 13.42 6.01
CA VAL A 6 -14.86 13.21 5.08
C VAL A 6 -14.87 11.79 4.54
N TRP A 7 -13.75 11.34 3.99
CA TRP A 7 -13.69 10.10 3.26
C TRP A 7 -12.28 9.54 3.24
N LYS A 8 -12.17 8.23 3.09
CA LYS A 8 -10.90 7.50 2.99
C LYS A 8 -10.97 6.53 1.82
N ASN A 9 -9.92 6.51 1.01
CA ASN A 9 -9.77 5.58 -0.09
C ASN A 9 -9.23 4.23 0.41
N ASP A 10 -10.13 3.41 0.95
CA ASP A 10 -9.77 2.07 1.45
C ASP A 10 -9.21 1.16 0.36
N TYR A 11 -9.63 1.34 -0.90
CA TYR A 11 -9.11 0.55 -2.02
C TYR A 11 -7.60 0.79 -2.23
N GLU A 12 -7.17 2.05 -2.31
CA GLU A 12 -5.76 2.38 -2.51
C GLU A 12 -4.91 1.98 -1.31
N ILE A 13 -5.42 2.17 -0.08
CA ILE A 13 -4.74 1.75 1.15
C ILE A 13 -4.53 0.23 1.16
N ASN A 14 -5.57 -0.54 0.84
CA ASN A 14 -5.47 -2.00 0.79
C ASN A 14 -4.57 -2.47 -0.34
N ARG A 15 -4.62 -1.84 -1.53
CA ARG A 15 -3.68 -2.15 -2.63
C ARG A 15 -2.22 -1.95 -2.22
N LEU A 16 -1.92 -0.89 -1.46
CA LEU A 16 -0.56 -0.66 -0.95
C LEU A 16 -0.14 -1.69 0.10
N LYS A 17 -1.07 -2.13 0.97
CA LYS A 17 -0.85 -3.23 1.91
C LYS A 17 -0.58 -4.55 1.20
N ASP A 18 -1.38 -4.90 0.21
CA ASP A 18 -1.24 -6.15 -0.57
C ASP A 18 0.13 -6.24 -1.25
N ASN A 19 0.65 -5.11 -1.76
CA ASN A 19 2.01 -5.07 -2.34
C ASN A 19 3.09 -5.38 -1.30
N VAL A 20 2.95 -4.84 -0.08
CA VAL A 20 3.88 -5.11 1.02
C VAL A 20 3.71 -6.53 1.53
N ASP A 21 2.50 -7.07 1.60
CA ASP A 21 2.23 -8.46 1.97
C ASP A 21 2.94 -9.45 1.06
N TYR A 22 2.93 -9.18 -0.25
CA TYR A 22 3.68 -9.99 -1.19
C TYR A 22 5.18 -10.01 -0.85
N SER A 23 5.78 -8.85 -0.55
CA SER A 23 7.18 -8.77 -0.10
C SER A 23 7.40 -9.48 1.25
N LEU A 24 6.45 -9.37 2.19
CA LEU A 24 6.52 -10.07 3.48
C LEU A 24 6.54 -11.59 3.32
N MET A 25 5.77 -12.14 2.36
CA MET A 25 5.78 -13.56 2.05
C MET A 25 7.14 -14.03 1.55
N GLU A 26 7.83 -13.21 0.76
CA GLU A 26 9.16 -13.51 0.22
C GLU A 26 10.26 -13.45 1.31
N PHE A 27 10.14 -12.55 2.29
CA PHE A 27 11.11 -12.44 3.39
C PHE A 27 10.91 -13.48 4.49
N ARG A 28 9.66 -13.89 4.76
CA ARG A 28 9.30 -14.76 5.90
C ARG A 28 10.14 -16.04 6.02
N PRO A 29 10.42 -16.81 4.94
CA PRO A 29 11.21 -18.03 5.05
C PRO A 29 12.62 -17.82 5.63
N PHE A 30 13.23 -16.66 5.38
CA PHE A 30 14.57 -16.33 5.89
C PHE A 30 14.55 -16.00 7.37
N LEU A 31 13.51 -15.29 7.83
CA LEU A 31 13.33 -15.01 9.25
C LEU A 31 13.03 -16.27 10.04
N GLU A 32 12.15 -17.13 9.54
CA GLU A 32 11.82 -18.42 10.18
C GLU A 32 13.07 -19.29 10.32
N ARG A 33 13.88 -19.37 9.26
CA ARG A 33 15.17 -20.09 9.30
C ARG A 33 16.13 -19.46 10.29
N CYS A 34 16.25 -18.13 10.34
CA CYS A 34 17.11 -17.46 11.32
C CYS A 34 16.65 -17.74 12.75
N ASN A 35 15.35 -17.64 13.02
CA ASN A 35 14.76 -17.90 14.34
C ASN A 35 14.87 -19.38 14.75
N SER A 36 15.01 -20.30 13.80
CA SER A 36 15.27 -21.73 14.07
C SER A 36 16.70 -22.01 14.51
N LEU A 37 17.64 -21.08 14.30
CA LEU A 37 19.02 -21.20 14.75
C LEU A 37 19.09 -20.87 16.25
N SER A 38 19.02 -21.88 17.11
CA SER A 38 18.91 -21.76 18.57
C SER A 38 20.00 -20.93 19.27
N VAL A 39 21.14 -20.72 18.62
CA VAL A 39 22.29 -19.97 19.14
C VAL A 39 22.21 -18.47 18.78
N ILE A 40 21.41 -18.11 17.78
CA ILE A 40 21.29 -16.74 17.30
C ILE A 40 20.12 -16.06 18.04
N PRO A 41 20.34 -14.89 18.66
CA PRO A 41 19.23 -14.13 19.25
C PRO A 41 18.20 -13.75 18.17
N PRO A 42 16.92 -13.60 18.54
CA PRO A 42 15.88 -13.20 17.60
C PRO A 42 16.26 -11.95 16.80
N LEU A 43 15.83 -11.91 15.53
CA LEU A 43 15.99 -10.74 14.68
C LEU A 43 15.23 -9.55 15.26
N GLU A 44 15.89 -8.38 15.25
CA GLU A 44 15.33 -7.10 15.68
C GLU A 44 15.06 -6.22 14.44
N THR A 45 14.09 -5.31 14.55
CA THR A 45 13.69 -4.43 13.44
C THR A 45 14.86 -3.64 12.87
N GLU A 46 15.74 -3.09 13.73
CA GLU A 46 16.87 -2.28 13.26
C GLU A 46 17.88 -3.10 12.46
N SER A 47 17.91 -4.43 12.68
CA SER A 47 18.87 -5.33 12.04
C SER A 47 18.36 -5.95 10.73
N LEU A 48 17.09 -5.73 10.34
CA LEU A 48 16.48 -6.35 9.16
C LEU A 48 17.24 -6.03 7.87
N SER A 49 17.59 -4.76 7.65
CA SER A 49 18.32 -4.36 6.45
C SER A 49 19.70 -4.97 6.41
N ASP A 50 20.41 -5.00 7.54
CA ASP A 50 21.77 -5.56 7.62
C ASP A 50 21.76 -7.09 7.45
N PHE A 51 20.73 -7.77 7.93
CA PHE A 51 20.52 -9.19 7.71
C PHE A 51 20.44 -9.51 6.20
N PHE A 52 19.72 -8.71 5.42
CA PHE A 52 19.58 -8.93 3.97
C PHE A 52 20.70 -8.31 3.13
N LEU A 53 21.40 -7.26 3.57
CA LEU A 53 22.47 -6.60 2.81
C LEU A 53 23.87 -7.11 3.15
N ASN A 54 24.10 -7.52 4.39
CA ASN A 54 25.42 -7.90 4.90
C ASN A 54 25.31 -9.14 5.81
N PRO A 55 24.76 -10.27 5.33
CA PRO A 55 24.41 -11.41 6.18
C PRO A 55 25.59 -11.94 7.00
N LYS A 56 26.79 -12.06 6.40
CA LYS A 56 28.00 -12.49 7.13
C LYS A 56 28.35 -11.56 8.28
N THR A 57 28.36 -10.25 8.04
CA THR A 57 28.63 -9.24 9.06
C THR A 57 27.57 -9.26 10.16
N PHE A 58 26.30 -9.37 9.79
CA PHE A 58 25.19 -9.50 10.72
C PHE A 58 25.39 -10.70 11.66
N PHE A 59 25.64 -11.89 11.12
CA PHE A 59 25.80 -13.09 11.93
C PHE A 59 27.07 -13.09 12.78
N VAL A 60 28.17 -12.54 12.28
CA VAL A 60 29.38 -12.34 13.10
C VAL A 60 29.06 -11.46 14.29
N LEU A 61 28.41 -10.32 14.09
CA LEU A 61 28.07 -9.42 15.20
C LEU A 61 27.17 -10.10 16.24
N LYS A 62 26.19 -10.89 15.79
CA LYS A 62 25.30 -11.63 16.71
C LYS A 62 26.03 -12.76 17.44
N LEU A 63 26.91 -13.50 16.77
CA LEU A 63 27.68 -14.61 17.36
C LEU A 63 28.79 -14.14 18.31
N THR A 64 29.47 -13.04 17.99
CA THR A 64 30.54 -12.47 18.83
C THR A 64 30.02 -11.45 19.84
N LYS A 65 28.70 -11.18 19.87
CA LYS A 65 28.09 -10.13 20.71
C LYS A 65 28.73 -8.76 20.50
N GLY A 66 29.16 -8.46 19.27
CA GLY A 66 29.82 -7.22 18.90
C GLY A 66 31.31 -7.15 19.26
N GLU A 67 31.91 -8.22 19.77
CA GLU A 67 33.35 -8.27 20.05
C GLU A 67 34.16 -8.23 18.75
N THR A 68 35.24 -7.45 18.77
CA THR A 68 36.21 -7.40 17.67
C THR A 68 37.28 -8.48 17.87
N LEU A 69 37.36 -9.43 16.94
CA LEU A 69 38.38 -10.47 16.96
C LEU A 69 39.69 -9.97 16.35
N ASN A 70 40.77 -10.08 17.15
CA ASN A 70 42.13 -9.75 16.76
C ASN A 70 43.00 -11.01 16.77
N VAL A 71 43.97 -11.08 15.84
CA VAL A 71 45.05 -12.09 15.86
C VAL A 71 46.36 -11.34 16.03
N GLY A 72 46.91 -11.34 17.25
CA GLY A 72 47.94 -10.38 17.63
C GLY A 72 47.39 -8.95 17.53
N ASP A 73 48.09 -8.08 16.80
CA ASP A 73 47.66 -6.68 16.55
C ASP A 73 46.75 -6.52 15.31
N LEU A 74 46.47 -7.60 14.58
CA LEU A 74 45.66 -7.56 13.36
C LEU A 74 44.17 -7.71 13.68
N LYS A 75 43.41 -6.65 13.40
CA LYS A 75 41.94 -6.67 13.39
C LYS A 75 41.44 -7.46 12.18
N LEU A 76 40.67 -8.52 12.41
CA LEU A 76 40.08 -9.32 11.33
C LEU A 76 38.84 -8.62 10.74
N SER A 77 38.64 -8.80 9.43
CA SER A 77 37.39 -8.41 8.78
C SER A 77 36.27 -9.37 9.16
N SER A 78 35.01 -8.90 9.14
CA SER A 78 33.84 -9.74 9.44
C SER A 78 33.77 -10.99 8.56
N GLU A 79 34.18 -10.91 7.29
CA GLU A 79 34.25 -12.09 6.41
C GLU A 79 35.23 -13.14 6.92
N LYS A 80 36.44 -12.73 7.32
CA LYS A 80 37.44 -13.65 7.86
C LYS A 80 37.02 -14.22 9.20
N VAL A 81 36.37 -13.41 10.03
CA VAL A 81 35.80 -13.87 11.30
C VAL A 81 34.72 -14.90 11.04
N TYR A 82 33.83 -14.65 10.08
CA TYR A 82 32.77 -15.57 9.70
C TYR A 82 33.33 -16.95 9.36
N ASP A 83 34.41 -17.01 8.58
CA ASP A 83 35.06 -18.27 8.18
C ASP A 83 35.70 -19.04 9.33
N LEU A 84 36.16 -18.33 10.38
CA LEU A 84 36.88 -18.90 11.53
C LEU A 84 35.97 -19.33 12.69
N LEU A 85 34.75 -18.78 12.78
CA LEU A 85 33.81 -19.14 13.83
C LEU A 85 33.26 -20.55 13.63
N ASP A 86 33.01 -21.24 14.75
CA ASP A 86 32.18 -22.43 14.74
C ASP A 86 30.72 -21.98 14.55
N ARG A 87 30.07 -22.48 13.51
CA ARG A 87 28.79 -21.98 13.01
C ARG A 87 27.70 -23.02 13.23
N PRO A 88 26.50 -22.63 13.71
CA PRO A 88 25.40 -23.57 13.89
C PRO A 88 24.99 -24.19 12.55
N GLU A 89 24.51 -25.43 12.62
CA GLU A 89 24.06 -26.17 11.45
C GLU A 89 23.00 -25.37 10.67
N GLY A 90 23.14 -25.33 9.35
CA GLY A 90 22.22 -24.61 8.47
C GLY A 90 22.51 -23.11 8.28
N LEU A 91 23.39 -22.50 9.09
CA LEU A 91 23.75 -21.09 8.95
C LEU A 91 24.41 -20.79 7.58
N ASP A 92 25.37 -21.61 7.15
CA ASP A 92 26.07 -21.39 5.88
C ASP A 92 25.11 -21.44 4.68
N LYS A 93 24.11 -22.32 4.73
CA LYS A 93 23.06 -22.37 3.71
C LYS A 93 22.18 -21.12 3.75
N LEU A 94 21.80 -20.65 4.94
CA LEU A 94 21.00 -19.42 5.09
C LEU A 94 21.75 -18.21 4.52
N VAL A 95 23.02 -18.03 4.88
CA VAL A 95 23.85 -16.94 4.36
C VAL A 95 23.98 -17.03 2.85
N SER A 96 24.27 -18.21 2.31
CA SER A 96 24.37 -18.41 0.85
C SER A 96 23.05 -18.09 0.13
N ASP A 97 21.90 -18.47 0.69
CA ASP A 97 20.60 -18.19 0.08
C ASP A 97 20.28 -16.69 0.11
N ILE A 98 20.65 -15.98 1.19
CA ILE A 98 20.50 -14.51 1.27
C ILE A 98 21.44 -13.83 0.27
N GLU A 99 22.71 -14.25 0.18
CA GLU A 99 23.66 -13.72 -0.82
C GLU A 99 23.21 -13.99 -2.26
N ALA A 100 22.47 -15.07 -2.50
CA ALA A 100 21.85 -15.35 -3.79
C ALA A 100 20.69 -14.37 -4.08
N LEU A 101 19.84 -14.06 -3.10
CA LEU A 101 18.78 -13.06 -3.25
C LEU A 101 19.33 -11.67 -3.57
N GLN A 102 20.44 -11.27 -2.96
CA GLN A 102 21.10 -10.00 -3.26
C GLN A 102 21.49 -9.86 -4.74
N LYS A 103 21.79 -10.98 -5.39
CA LYS A 103 22.15 -11.03 -6.82
C LYS A 103 20.92 -11.08 -7.72
N ASP A 104 19.74 -11.42 -7.19
CA ASP A 104 18.49 -11.36 -7.91
C ASP A 104 17.97 -9.92 -8.00
N ARG A 105 18.12 -9.34 -9.18
CA ARG A 105 17.66 -7.98 -9.48
C ARG A 105 16.15 -7.82 -9.35
N ASN A 106 15.37 -8.86 -9.64
CA ASN A 106 13.92 -8.80 -9.51
C ASN A 106 13.55 -8.74 -8.04
N PHE A 107 14.17 -9.57 -7.21
CA PHE A 107 13.93 -9.56 -5.78
C PHE A 107 14.33 -8.21 -5.15
N MET A 108 15.57 -7.77 -5.39
CA MET A 108 16.08 -6.53 -4.81
C MET A 108 15.32 -5.30 -5.31
N GLY A 109 14.97 -5.25 -6.59
CA GLY A 109 14.23 -4.14 -7.17
C GLY A 109 12.77 -4.07 -6.72
N ARG A 110 12.16 -5.22 -6.38
CA ARG A 110 10.73 -5.30 -6.08
C ARG A 110 10.41 -5.31 -4.60
N HIS A 111 11.20 -6.01 -3.78
CA HIS A 111 10.86 -6.30 -2.38
C HIS A 111 11.70 -5.52 -1.38
N PHE A 112 12.97 -5.27 -1.69
CA PHE A 112 13.91 -4.71 -0.70
C PHE A 112 13.46 -3.36 -0.15
N GLY A 113 12.88 -2.51 -1.00
CA GLY A 113 12.34 -1.21 -0.59
C GLY A 113 11.17 -1.30 0.40
N ASP A 114 10.51 -2.44 0.52
CA ASP A 114 9.40 -2.63 1.46
C ASP A 114 9.87 -2.91 2.89
N LEU A 115 11.15 -3.26 3.10
CA LEU A 115 11.70 -3.46 4.44
C LEU A 115 11.58 -2.20 5.32
N VAL A 116 11.60 -1.01 4.72
CA VAL A 116 11.45 0.24 5.49
C VAL A 116 10.03 0.43 6.04
N LYS A 117 9.04 -0.28 5.49
CA LYS A 117 7.60 -0.19 5.82
C LYS A 117 7.17 -1.19 6.90
N VAL A 118 8.06 -2.09 7.30
CA VAL A 118 7.75 -3.23 8.18
C VAL A 118 8.67 -3.26 9.39
N GLU A 119 8.20 -3.86 10.47
CA GLU A 119 8.91 -4.06 11.73
C GLU A 119 8.74 -5.49 12.22
N ILE A 120 9.66 -5.95 13.06
CA ILE A 120 9.51 -7.20 13.79
C ILE A 120 8.79 -6.90 15.11
N LYS A 121 7.59 -7.45 15.27
CA LYS A 121 6.83 -7.46 16.52
C LYS A 121 6.44 -8.90 16.85
N ASP A 122 6.69 -9.28 18.11
CA ASP A 122 6.40 -10.63 18.62
C ASP A 122 7.03 -11.73 17.74
N GLY A 123 8.23 -11.48 17.20
CA GLY A 123 8.95 -12.42 16.32
C GLY A 123 8.41 -12.54 14.90
N THR A 124 7.44 -11.70 14.52
CA THR A 124 6.79 -11.70 13.20
C THR A 124 6.97 -10.38 12.49
N LEU A 125 7.08 -10.42 11.15
CA LEU A 125 7.04 -9.20 10.35
C LEU A 125 5.62 -8.64 10.32
N GLN A 126 5.49 -7.38 10.69
CA GLN A 126 4.25 -6.61 10.70
C GLN A 126 4.49 -5.24 10.07
N TYR A 127 3.43 -4.55 9.68
CA TYR A 127 3.56 -3.18 9.19
C TYR A 127 3.99 -2.24 10.32
N LYS A 128 4.84 -1.26 9.98
CA LYS A 128 5.06 -0.12 10.89
C LYS A 128 3.79 0.69 10.99
N GLN A 129 3.36 0.98 12.23
CA GLN A 129 2.19 1.84 12.45
C GLN A 129 2.36 3.22 11.79
N SER A 130 3.57 3.79 11.86
CA SER A 130 3.86 5.07 11.22
C SER A 130 3.68 5.05 9.69
N TRP A 131 3.93 3.91 9.04
CA TRP A 131 3.65 3.75 7.61
C TRP A 131 2.15 3.64 7.35
N ILE A 132 1.42 2.87 8.17
CA ILE A 132 -0.04 2.75 8.10
C ILE A 132 -0.72 4.11 8.26
N ASP A 133 -0.29 4.89 9.23
CA ASP A 133 -0.82 6.24 9.49
C ASP A 133 -0.52 7.16 8.31
N ALA A 134 0.70 7.12 7.77
CA ALA A 134 1.10 7.93 6.62
C ALA A 134 0.29 7.63 5.36
N ILE A 135 0.09 6.36 5.01
CA ILE A 135 -0.72 6.00 3.84
C ILE A 135 -2.21 6.29 4.08
N THR A 136 -2.68 6.13 5.32
CA THR A 136 -4.07 6.45 5.67
C THR A 136 -4.32 7.93 5.51
N GLU A 137 -3.41 8.77 6.01
CA GLU A 137 -3.49 10.22 5.87
C GLU A 137 -3.40 10.65 4.40
N GLN A 138 -2.43 10.12 3.64
CA GLN A 138 -2.26 10.42 2.22
C GLN A 138 -3.50 10.09 1.38
N HIS A 139 -4.23 9.04 1.76
CA HIS A 139 -5.41 8.56 1.06
C HIS A 139 -6.72 8.91 1.78
N SER A 140 -6.69 9.91 2.67
CA SER A 140 -7.87 10.47 3.31
C SER A 140 -8.15 11.88 2.82
N TYR A 141 -9.43 12.21 2.69
CA TYR A 141 -9.91 13.53 2.33
C TYR A 141 -10.49 14.22 3.56
N TYR A 142 -10.06 15.47 3.74
CA TYR A 142 -10.45 16.32 4.85
C TYR A 142 -10.94 17.67 4.34
N ILE A 143 -11.84 18.27 5.11
CA ILE A 143 -12.28 19.64 4.92
C ILE A 143 -11.58 20.51 5.96
N GLU A 144 -10.93 21.56 5.47
CA GLU A 144 -10.10 22.47 6.26
C GLU A 144 -10.60 23.91 6.19
N THR A 145 -11.49 24.21 5.23
CA THR A 145 -12.03 25.56 5.00
C THR A 145 -13.56 25.56 4.91
N GLU A 146 -14.16 26.70 5.23
CA GLU A 146 -15.60 26.91 5.11
C GLU A 146 -16.09 26.80 3.65
N ASN A 147 -15.24 27.20 2.68
CA ASN A 147 -15.54 27.04 1.26
C ASN A 147 -15.61 25.56 0.86
N GLN A 148 -14.69 24.72 1.36
CA GLN A 148 -14.72 23.27 1.12
C GLN A 148 -15.94 22.62 1.77
N PHE A 149 -16.32 23.06 2.98
CA PHE A 149 -17.54 22.62 3.64
C PHE A 149 -18.78 22.95 2.80
N THR A 150 -18.88 24.19 2.34
CA THR A 150 -19.99 24.65 1.50
C THR A 150 -20.04 23.88 0.18
N ALA A 151 -18.90 23.69 -0.48
CA ALA A 151 -18.82 22.91 -1.71
C ALA A 151 -19.25 21.45 -1.50
N GLN A 152 -18.86 20.83 -0.38
CA GLN A 152 -19.31 19.47 -0.05
C GLN A 152 -20.82 19.41 0.17
N ALA A 153 -21.38 20.38 0.91
CA ALA A 153 -22.82 20.44 1.14
C ALA A 153 -23.60 20.54 -0.18
N LEU A 154 -23.17 21.42 -1.10
CA LEU A 154 -23.76 21.55 -2.43
C LEU A 154 -23.59 20.27 -3.27
N ALA A 155 -22.43 19.62 -3.22
CA ALA A 155 -22.22 18.35 -3.91
C ALA A 155 -23.17 17.26 -3.39
N ASN A 156 -23.40 17.19 -2.08
CA ASN A 156 -24.35 16.26 -1.49
C ASN A 156 -25.79 16.54 -1.93
N GLU A 157 -26.18 17.82 -2.04
CA GLU A 157 -27.48 18.21 -2.60
C GLU A 157 -27.64 17.77 -4.05
N ILE A 158 -26.60 17.96 -4.88
CA ILE A 158 -26.59 17.49 -6.26
C ILE A 158 -26.76 15.97 -6.32
N VAL A 159 -26.04 15.21 -5.49
CA VAL A 159 -26.17 13.74 -5.43
C VAL A 159 -27.59 13.32 -5.06
N LEU A 160 -28.21 13.97 -4.07
CA LEU A 160 -29.60 13.70 -3.70
C LEU A 160 -30.54 13.96 -4.88
N LYS A 161 -30.38 15.08 -5.58
CA LYS A 161 -31.21 15.43 -6.74
C LYS A 161 -31.00 14.50 -7.92
N ILE A 162 -29.78 14.05 -8.18
CA ILE A 162 -29.50 13.03 -9.19
C ILE A 162 -30.20 11.71 -8.82
N ASN A 163 -30.12 11.28 -7.56
CA ASN A 163 -30.78 10.06 -7.11
C ASN A 163 -32.31 10.16 -7.21
N GLU A 164 -32.89 11.31 -6.86
CA GLU A 164 -34.31 11.60 -7.08
C GLU A 164 -34.67 11.46 -8.58
N LEU A 165 -33.89 12.07 -9.49
CA LEU A 165 -34.09 11.95 -10.93
C LEU A 165 -34.00 10.49 -11.41
N MET A 166 -33.01 9.74 -10.93
CA MET A 166 -32.86 8.31 -11.27
C MET A 166 -34.05 7.47 -10.80
N SER A 167 -34.63 7.76 -9.64
CA SER A 167 -35.83 7.07 -9.16
C SER A 167 -37.06 7.31 -10.05
N ILE A 168 -37.13 8.47 -10.71
CA ILE A 168 -38.15 8.77 -11.72
C ILE A 168 -37.95 7.92 -12.98
N CYS A 169 -36.70 7.62 -13.36
CA CYS A 169 -36.40 6.69 -14.46
C CYS A 169 -36.85 5.26 -14.14
N ASP A 170 -36.52 4.78 -12.94
CA ASP A 170 -36.80 3.40 -12.51
C ASP A 170 -38.30 3.12 -12.38
N THR A 171 -39.08 4.11 -11.92
CA THR A 171 -40.55 4.01 -11.83
C THR A 171 -41.23 4.02 -13.21
N ARG A 172 -40.56 4.50 -14.26
CA ARG A 172 -41.07 4.51 -15.64
C ARG A 172 -40.75 3.25 -16.45
N ASN A 173 -40.38 2.11 -15.87
CA ASN A 173 -40.27 0.85 -16.63
C ASN A 173 -39.50 1.01 -17.97
N LEU A 174 -38.40 1.75 -17.98
CA LEU A 174 -37.45 1.81 -19.11
C LEU A 174 -36.63 0.51 -19.13
N ARG A 175 -37.33 -0.63 -19.27
CA ARG A 175 -36.73 -1.96 -19.41
C ARG A 175 -36.34 -2.19 -20.87
N SER A 176 -35.24 -1.59 -21.30
CA SER A 176 -34.39 -2.21 -22.33
C SER A 176 -32.98 -2.28 -21.78
N LYS A 177 -32.47 -3.51 -21.71
CA LYS A 177 -31.43 -3.98 -20.80
C LYS A 177 -29.99 -3.62 -21.21
N GLU A 178 -29.78 -2.56 -21.99
CA GLU A 178 -28.50 -2.40 -22.71
C GLU A 178 -27.79 -1.05 -22.58
N ASP A 179 -28.33 -0.05 -21.88
CA ASP A 179 -27.58 1.20 -21.74
C ASP A 179 -27.89 1.98 -20.46
N VAL A 180 -26.95 1.97 -19.51
CA VAL A 180 -27.05 2.74 -18.26
C VAL A 180 -26.81 4.24 -18.50
N SER A 181 -26.34 4.62 -19.70
CA SER A 181 -26.20 6.03 -20.11
C SER A 181 -27.52 6.67 -20.57
N ALA A 182 -28.50 5.87 -20.99
CA ALA A 182 -29.78 6.31 -21.55
C ALA A 182 -30.89 6.81 -20.58
N PRO A 183 -30.92 6.51 -19.25
CA PRO A 183 -32.08 6.84 -18.41
C PRO A 183 -32.29 8.35 -18.21
N LEU A 184 -31.23 9.10 -17.93
CA LEU A 184 -31.34 10.54 -17.67
C LEU A 184 -31.68 11.30 -18.94
N GLU A 185 -31.04 11.00 -20.08
CA GLU A 185 -31.37 11.62 -21.36
C GLU A 185 -32.86 11.42 -21.74
N ALA A 186 -33.43 10.25 -21.43
CA ALA A 186 -34.84 9.96 -21.70
C ALA A 186 -35.81 10.83 -20.89
N ILE A 187 -35.43 11.34 -19.71
CA ILE A 187 -36.26 12.31 -18.96
C ILE A 187 -36.37 13.65 -19.70
N PHE A 188 -35.28 14.06 -20.37
CA PHE A 188 -35.17 15.40 -20.95
C PHE A 188 -35.52 15.46 -22.44
N LYS A 189 -35.74 14.31 -23.10
CA LYS A 189 -36.25 14.25 -24.48
C LYS A 189 -37.68 14.79 -24.54
N GLY A 190 -37.82 16.01 -25.03
CA GLY A 190 -39.08 16.65 -25.35
C GLY A 190 -39.09 17.14 -26.78
N SER A 191 -40.16 16.85 -27.53
CA SER A 191 -40.40 17.39 -28.86
C SER A 191 -41.66 18.23 -28.90
N GLY A 192 -41.60 19.44 -29.44
CA GLY A 192 -42.78 20.30 -29.63
C GLY A 192 -42.85 20.87 -31.05
N HIS A 193 -44.05 21.29 -31.46
CA HIS A 193 -44.29 21.91 -32.76
C HIS A 193 -44.69 23.39 -32.55
N GLY A 194 -43.82 24.30 -32.96
CA GLY A 194 -44.16 25.71 -33.16
C GLY A 194 -44.68 25.96 -34.58
N LYS A 195 -45.18 27.18 -34.86
CA LYS A 195 -45.77 27.54 -36.17
C LYS A 195 -44.91 27.14 -37.38
N ASP A 196 -43.57 27.09 -37.24
CA ASP A 196 -42.65 26.75 -38.35
C ASP A 196 -41.44 25.89 -37.93
N ARG A 197 -41.41 25.29 -36.73
CA ARG A 197 -40.23 24.53 -36.24
C ARG A 197 -40.61 23.39 -35.30
N THR A 198 -39.91 22.26 -35.47
CA THR A 198 -39.80 21.21 -34.45
C THR A 198 -38.57 21.50 -33.62
N TYR A 199 -38.70 21.50 -32.30
CA TYR A 199 -37.56 21.59 -31.39
C TYR A 199 -37.43 20.28 -30.63
N GLU A 200 -36.21 19.79 -30.52
CA GLU A 200 -35.82 18.73 -29.60
C GLU A 200 -35.01 19.39 -28.49
N THR A 201 -35.41 19.16 -27.24
CA THR A 201 -34.59 19.51 -26.08
C THR A 201 -33.94 18.23 -25.58
N ASP A 202 -32.64 18.30 -25.28
CA ASP A 202 -31.89 17.25 -24.63
C ASP A 202 -31.21 17.78 -23.36
N LEU A 203 -30.64 16.86 -22.58
CA LEU A 203 -29.96 17.20 -21.33
C LEU A 203 -28.76 18.13 -21.56
N ALA A 204 -28.02 17.95 -22.67
CA ALA A 204 -26.87 18.78 -23.01
C ALA A 204 -27.28 20.25 -23.24
N SER A 205 -28.42 20.48 -23.91
CA SER A 205 -28.98 21.80 -24.16
C SER A 205 -29.42 22.52 -22.89
N ILE A 206 -29.96 21.78 -21.91
CA ILE A 206 -30.38 22.34 -20.62
C ILE A 206 -29.17 22.69 -19.76
N ILE A 207 -28.17 21.80 -19.68
CA ILE A 207 -26.95 22.03 -18.91
C ILE A 207 -26.18 23.24 -19.47
N SER A 208 -26.09 23.37 -20.80
CA SER A 208 -25.36 24.47 -21.45
C SER A 208 -26.00 25.85 -21.27
N ALA A 209 -27.20 25.93 -20.68
CA ALA A 209 -27.91 27.18 -20.45
C ALA A 209 -27.62 27.81 -19.07
N PHE A 210 -26.84 27.13 -18.21
CA PHE A 210 -26.40 27.61 -16.90
C PHE A 210 -24.89 27.85 -16.89
#